data_AF-A0A1B8UQ37-F1
#
_entry.id   AF-A0A1B8UQ37-F1
#
_cell.length_a   1.000
_cell.length_b   1.000
_cell.length_c   1.000
_cell.angle_alpha   90.00
_cell.angle_beta   90.00
_cell.angle_gamma   90.00
#
_symmetry.space_group_name_H-M   'P 1'
#
loop_
_entity.id
_entity.type
_entity.pdbx_description
1 polymer ?
#
loop_
_entity_poly.entity_id
_entity_poly.type
_entity_poly.pdbx_seq_one_letter_code
_entity_poly.pdbx_strand_id
1 'polypeptide(L)'
;MHGVSSSFVQGFILNLQFYKGIRLGLINRNYKGHAARRFTLGGTNQNVWIPCKHLETDGTIRSGENIDYVFRKAQRQLGLAGYTNLIPGIKRKSSDKKV
;
A
#
# COMPACT_ATOMS: atom_id res chain seq x y z
N MET A 1 -16.71 -17.95 19.24
CA MET A 1 -15.69 -18.15 18.19
C MET A 1 -16.36 -17.88 16.85
N HIS A 2 -16.29 -16.65 16.33
CA HIS A 2 -16.85 -16.33 15.02
C HIS A 2 -15.72 -16.08 14.04
N GLY A 3 -15.60 -17.01 13.09
CA GLY A 3 -14.64 -16.95 11.99
C GLY A 3 -14.87 -15.69 11.17
N VAL A 4 -13.87 -14.82 11.15
CA VAL A 4 -13.72 -13.85 10.07
C VAL A 4 -13.24 -14.62 8.85
N SER A 5 -14.17 -14.92 7.95
CA SER A 5 -13.86 -15.28 6.57
C SER A 5 -12.90 -14.21 6.03
N SER A 6 -11.61 -14.54 6.04
CA SER A 6 -10.58 -13.84 5.30
C SER A 6 -11.00 -13.90 3.85
N SER A 7 -11.72 -12.86 3.43
CA SER A 7 -12.13 -12.65 2.05
C SER A 7 -10.84 -12.41 1.28
N PHE A 8 -10.21 -13.52 0.89
CA PHE A 8 -9.01 -13.56 0.08
C PHE A 8 -9.35 -12.73 -1.15
N VAL A 9 -8.76 -11.55 -1.29
CA VAL A 9 -8.96 -10.63 -2.42
C VAL A 9 -8.25 -11.24 -3.62
N GLN A 10 -8.75 -12.39 -4.08
CA GLN A 10 -8.28 -13.06 -5.28
C GLN A 10 -9.16 -12.60 -6.42
N GLY A 11 -8.78 -11.47 -6.97
CA GLY A 11 -9.35 -10.92 -8.18
C GLY A 11 -8.39 -9.87 -8.73
N PHE A 12 -7.32 -10.34 -9.38
CA PHE A 12 -6.43 -9.55 -10.21
C PHE A 12 -5.32 -8.70 -9.54
N ILE A 13 -4.51 -9.27 -8.63
CA ILE A 13 -3.19 -8.69 -8.34
C ILE A 13 -2.22 -9.08 -9.47
N LEU A 14 -1.66 -8.11 -10.20
CA LEU A 14 -0.74 -8.38 -11.33
C LEU A 14 0.74 -8.37 -10.95
N ASN A 15 1.11 -7.52 -9.99
CA ASN A 15 2.51 -7.27 -9.69
C ASN A 15 2.68 -7.11 -8.17
N LEU A 16 3.54 -7.94 -7.58
CA LEU A 16 3.88 -7.92 -6.17
C LEU A 16 5.27 -7.34 -6.01
N GLN A 17 5.38 -6.30 -5.19
CA GLN A 17 6.65 -5.61 -4.92
C GLN A 17 6.75 -5.19 -3.45
N PHE A 18 7.95 -4.83 -3.02
CA PHE A 18 8.21 -4.38 -1.65
C PHE A 18 8.74 -2.95 -1.64
N TYR A 19 8.14 -2.11 -0.81
CA TYR A 19 8.65 -0.76 -0.52
C TYR A 19 8.99 -0.65 0.97
N LYS A 20 10.28 -0.58 1.31
CA LYS A 20 10.76 -0.47 2.70
C LYS A 20 10.13 -1.51 3.66
N GLY A 21 9.98 -2.75 3.17
CA GLY A 21 9.35 -3.85 3.92
C GLY A 21 7.81 -3.91 3.85
N ILE A 22 7.16 -2.94 3.21
CA ILE A 22 5.72 -2.97 2.94
C ILE A 22 5.47 -3.78 1.67
N ARG A 23 4.65 -4.83 1.77
CA ARG A 23 4.23 -5.63 0.62
C ARG A 23 3.11 -4.91 -0.12
N LEU A 24 3.33 -4.63 -1.41
CA LEU A 24 2.41 -3.93 -2.29
C LEU A 24 1.96 -4.84 -3.42
N GLY A 25 0.66 -4.96 -3.63
CA GLY A 25 0.09 -5.68 -4.77
C GLY A 25 -0.67 -4.74 -5.70
N LEU A 26 -0.21 -4.58 -6.94
CA LEU A 26 -0.90 -3.79 -7.94
C LEU A 26 -2.23 -4.44 -8.31
N ILE A 27 -3.33 -3.70 -8.15
CA ILE A 27 -4.65 -4.16 -8.57
C ILE A 27 -4.86 -3.83 -10.05
N ASN A 28 -5.09 -4.84 -10.89
CA ASN A 28 -5.43 -4.61 -12.28
C ASN A 28 -6.81 -3.96 -12.38
N ARG A 29 -6.84 -2.74 -12.90
CA ARG A 29 -8.07 -2.16 -13.44
C ARG A 29 -7.71 -1.42 -14.71
N ASN A 30 -8.69 -1.23 -15.57
CA ASN A 30 -8.54 -0.38 -16.74
C ASN A 30 -8.47 1.08 -16.28
N TYR A 31 -7.26 1.61 -16.10
CA TYR A 31 -7.01 2.96 -15.61
C TYR A 31 -6.68 3.94 -16.75
N LYS A 32 -7.38 3.89 -17.89
CA LYS A 32 -7.19 4.90 -18.94
C LYS A 32 -7.41 6.31 -18.37
N GLY A 33 -6.37 7.15 -18.41
CA GLY A 33 -6.41 8.56 -17.97
C GLY A 33 -6.17 8.84 -16.48
N HIS A 34 -5.87 7.84 -15.64
CA HIS A 34 -5.65 8.09 -14.21
C HIS A 34 -4.19 8.43 -13.87
N ALA A 35 -4.01 9.46 -13.03
CA ALA A 35 -2.71 9.90 -12.53
C ALA A 35 -2.15 9.07 -11.37
N ALA A 36 -2.86 8.04 -10.90
CA ALA A 36 -2.43 7.15 -9.82
C ALA A 36 -2.99 5.73 -10.01
N ARG A 37 -2.25 4.74 -9.48
CA ARG A 37 -2.66 3.33 -9.46
C ARG A 37 -2.92 2.84 -8.03
N ARG A 38 -3.82 1.87 -7.90
CA ARG A 38 -4.23 1.31 -6.61
C ARG A 38 -3.41 0.07 -6.27
N PHE A 39 -2.87 0.05 -5.04
CA PHE A 39 -2.11 -1.07 -4.49
C PHE A 39 -2.76 -1.59 -3.22
N THR A 40 -2.75 -2.91 -3.03
CA THR A 40 -3.09 -3.54 -1.75
C THR A 40 -1.91 -3.49 -0.80
N LEU A 41 -2.18 -3.42 0.50
CA LEU A 41 -1.19 -3.51 1.56
C LEU A 41 -1.23 -4.90 2.18
N GLY A 42 -0.11 -5.63 2.14
CA GLY A 42 0.03 -6.90 2.88
C GLY A 42 -0.93 -8.02 2.46
N GLY A 43 -1.56 -7.94 1.28
CA GLY A 43 -2.60 -8.89 0.87
C GLY A 43 -3.94 -8.68 1.59
N THR A 44 -4.14 -7.54 2.25
CA THR A 44 -5.39 -7.19 2.93
C THR A 44 -6.32 -6.38 2.04
N ASN A 45 -7.54 -6.11 2.54
CA ASN A 45 -8.48 -5.16 1.92
C ASN A 45 -8.00 -3.70 1.99
N GLN A 46 -6.95 -3.42 2.76
CA GLN A 46 -6.36 -2.08 2.85
C GLN A 46 -5.60 -1.75 1.57
N ASN A 47 -5.71 -0.49 1.16
CA ASN A 47 -5.20 -0.06 -0.14
C ASN A 47 -4.68 1.37 -0.10
N VAL A 48 -3.74 1.65 -0.99
CA VAL A 48 -3.10 2.96 -1.19
C VAL A 48 -3.06 3.31 -2.67
N TRP A 49 -3.10 4.61 -2.96
CA TRP A 49 -2.95 5.13 -4.31
C TRP A 49 -1.55 5.71 -4.46
N ILE A 50 -0.79 5.18 -5.41
CA ILE A 50 0.55 5.66 -5.74
C ILE A 50 0.48 6.41 -7.07
N PRO A 51 0.89 7.69 -7.12
CA PRO A 51 0.91 8.45 -8.36
C PRO A 51 1.77 7.81 -9.44
N CYS A 52 1.28 7.80 -10.69
CA CYS A 52 1.94 7.18 -11.84
C CYS A 52 3.33 7.77 -12.12
N LYS A 53 3.62 9.01 -11.71
CA LYS A 53 4.95 9.63 -11.85
C LYS A 53 6.06 8.88 -11.10
N HIS A 54 5.70 8.13 -10.06
CA HIS A 54 6.61 7.33 -9.25
C HIS A 54 6.67 5.86 -9.70
N LEU A 55 5.93 5.52 -10.76
CA LEU A 55 5.75 4.17 -11.25
C LEU A 55 6.26 4.06 -12.68
N GLU A 56 6.68 2.86 -13.04
CA GLU A 56 6.88 2.43 -14.41
C GLU A 56 5.54 2.11 -15.08
N THR A 57 5.57 1.90 -16.41
CA THR A 57 4.37 1.62 -17.21
C THR A 57 3.64 0.35 -16.76
N ASP A 58 4.37 -0.62 -16.20
CA ASP A 58 3.85 -1.87 -15.62
C ASP A 58 3.35 -1.70 -14.16
N GLY A 59 3.57 -0.54 -13.55
CA GLY A 59 3.21 -0.24 -12.16
C GLY A 59 4.27 -0.60 -11.14
N THR A 60 5.47 -0.98 -11.59
CA THR A 60 6.64 -1.16 -10.73
C THR A 60 7.07 0.20 -10.16
N ILE A 61 7.42 0.29 -8.88
CA ILE A 61 7.95 1.54 -8.30
C ILE A 61 9.33 1.81 -8.91
N ARG A 62 9.55 3.04 -9.37
CA ARG A 62 10.85 3.46 -9.89
C ARG A 62 11.95 3.30 -8.84
N SER A 63 13.11 2.82 -9.26
CA SER A 63 14.25 2.62 -8.35
C SER A 63 14.68 3.94 -7.72
N GLY A 64 14.91 3.93 -6.40
CA GLY A 64 15.34 5.12 -5.64
C GLY A 64 14.24 6.15 -5.36
N GLU A 65 12.99 5.91 -5.78
CA GLU A 65 11.91 6.89 -5.66
C GLU A 65 11.40 7.03 -4.21
N ASN A 66 11.18 8.28 -3.78
CA ASN A 66 10.67 8.57 -2.46
C ASN A 66 9.14 8.76 -2.46
N ILE A 67 8.43 7.71 -2.09
CA ILE A 67 6.96 7.71 -1.90
C ILE A 67 6.55 7.66 -0.43
N ASP A 68 7.45 8.01 0.50
CA ASP A 68 7.19 7.99 1.96
C ASP A 68 5.94 8.79 2.33
N TYR A 69 5.69 9.90 1.62
CA TYR A 69 4.53 10.75 1.88
C TYR A 69 3.19 10.03 1.66
N VAL A 70 3.13 9.06 0.74
CA VAL A 70 1.93 8.23 0.49
C VAL A 70 1.62 7.43 1.75
N PHE A 71 2.63 6.78 2.29
CA PHE A 71 2.53 5.94 3.50
C PHE A 71 2.36 6.76 4.78
N ARG A 72 2.94 7.96 4.85
CA ARG A 72 2.70 8.91 5.95
C ARG A 72 1.24 9.36 6.01
N LYS A 73 0.54 9.44 4.88
CA LYS A 73 -0.90 9.71 4.84
C LYS A 73 -1.74 8.46 5.15
N ALA A 74 -1.25 7.28 4.76
CA ALA A 74 -1.96 6.01 4.89
C ALA A 74 -1.64 5.22 6.19
N GLN A 75 -1.33 5.90 7.30
CA GLN A 75 -0.91 5.24 8.55
C GLN A 75 -1.96 4.30 9.13
N ARG A 76 -3.24 4.69 9.08
CA ARG A 76 -4.34 3.85 9.57
C ARG A 76 -4.45 2.57 8.74
N GLN A 77 -4.34 2.67 7.42
CA GLN A 77 -4.37 1.53 6.50
C GLN A 77 -3.18 0.60 6.73
N LEU A 78 -1.99 1.16 6.98
CA LEU A 78 -0.81 0.38 7.36
C LEU A 78 -1.02 -0.37 8.67
N GLY A 79 -1.55 0.29 9.71
CA GLY A 79 -1.87 -0.34 10.99
C GLY A 79 -2.88 -1.48 10.84
N LEU A 80 -3.97 -1.26 10.09
CA LEU A 80 -4.98 -2.29 9.80
C LEU A 80 -4.45 -3.43 8.94
N ALA A 81 -3.40 -3.19 8.15
CA ALA A 81 -2.72 -4.21 7.36
C ALA A 81 -1.60 -4.94 8.13
N GLY A 82 -1.41 -4.63 9.42
CA GLY A 82 -0.40 -5.26 10.28
C GLY A 82 0.97 -4.58 10.30
N TYR A 83 1.15 -3.43 9.63
CA TYR A 83 2.40 -2.67 9.62
C TYR A 83 2.49 -1.69 10.81
N THR A 84 2.60 -2.24 12.02
CA THR A 84 2.68 -1.50 13.29
C THR A 84 4.11 -1.23 13.77
N ASN A 85 5.12 -1.68 13.03
CA ASN A 85 6.53 -1.40 13.34
C ASN A 85 6.98 -0.06 12.75
N LEU A 86 8.04 0.52 13.31
CA LEU A 86 8.64 1.74 12.75
C LEU A 86 9.25 1.42 11.38
N ILE A 87 8.85 2.19 10.36
CA ILE A 87 9.38 2.04 9.00
C ILE A 87 10.32 3.22 8.74
N PRO A 88 11.61 2.98 8.40
CA PRO A 88 12.58 4.05 8.18
C PRO A 88 12.10 5.10 7.16
N GLY A 89 12.08 6.37 7.56
CA GLY A 89 11.62 7.50 6.73
C GLY A 89 10.10 7.76 6.77
N ILE A 90 9.29 6.82 7.24
CA ILE A 90 7.83 6.99 7.40
C ILE A 90 7.53 7.24 8.88
N LYS A 91 7.65 8.51 9.31
CA LYS A 91 7.30 8.93 10.68
C LYS A 91 5.80 8.78 10.94
N ARG A 92 5.43 8.19 12.09
CA ARG A 92 4.05 8.18 12.59
C ARG A 92 3.58 9.59 12.96
N LYS A 93 2.30 9.88 12.76
CA LYS A 93 1.68 11.10 13.31
C LYS A 93 1.61 10.95 14.82
N SER A 94 1.90 12.03 15.54
CA SER A 94 1.90 12.09 17.00
C SER A 94 0.55 11.77 17.64
N SER A 95 -0.55 11.95 16.90
CA SER A 95 -1.92 11.70 17.37
C SER A 95 -2.32 10.22 17.41
N ASP A 96 -1.47 9.31 16.93
CA ASP A 96 -1.72 7.85 16.91
C ASP A 96 -0.92 7.12 18.03
N LYS A 97 -0.53 7.85 19.08
CA LYS A 97 -0.12 7.22 20.33
C LYS A 97 -1.38 6.77 21.05
N LYS A 98 -1.79 5.51 20.86
CA LYS A 98 -2.64 4.88 21.88
C LYS A 98 -1.83 4.82 23.17
N VAL A 99 -2.35 5.53 24.17
CA VAL A 99 -2.13 5.27 25.61
C VAL A 99 -2.62 3.85 25.91
#